data_AF-A0A359CMD1-F1
#
_entry.id   AF-A0A359CMD1-F1
#
_cell.length_a   1.000
_cell.length_b   1.000
_cell.length_c   1.000
_cell.angle_alpha   90.00
_cell.angle_beta   90.00
_cell.angle_gamma   90.00
#
_symmetry.space_group_name_H-M   'P 1'
#
loop_
_entity.id
_entity.type
_entity.pdbx_description
1 polymer ?
#
loop_
_entity_poly.entity_id
_entity_poly.type
_entity_poly.pdbx_seq_one_letter_code
_entity_poly.pdbx_strand_id
1 'polypeptide(L)' 'MLTSKQRSYLRSLANNTESIIQIGKNGVDESVIKQVDEALTARELIKISTLKNCPLTSKEA' A
#
# COMPACT_ATOMS: atom_id res chain seq x y z
N MET A 1 3.08 12.60 10.95
CA MET A 1 3.03 11.29 11.62
C MET A 1 1.60 11.03 12.11
N LEU A 2 1.02 9.86 11.87
CA LEU A 2 -0.37 9.54 12.26
C LEU A 2 -0.44 9.00 13.70
N THR A 3 -1.46 9.44 14.46
CA THR A 3 -1.76 8.89 15.79
C THR A 3 -2.31 7.46 15.69
N SER A 4 -2.26 6.69 16.78
CA SER A 4 -2.82 5.33 16.84
C SER A 4 -4.31 5.29 16.47
N LYS A 5 -5.08 6.29 16.92
CA LYS A 5 -6.52 6.40 16.60
C LYS A 5 -6.75 6.64 15.11
N GLN A 6 -6.03 7.59 14.51
CA GLN A 6 -6.11 7.88 13.07
C GLN A 6 -5.72 6.66 12.23
N ARG A 7 -4.66 5.95 12.61
CA ARG A 7 -4.22 4.74 11.92
C ARG A 7 -5.26 3.62 11.98
N SER A 8 -5.87 3.40 13.15
CA SER A 8 -6.93 2.40 13.32
C SER A 8 -8.15 2.74 12.47
N TYR A 9 -8.54 4.01 12.42
CA TYR A 9 -9.65 4.49 11.58
C TYR A 9 -9.37 4.25 10.09
N LEU A 10 -8.21 4.68 9.59
CA LEU A 10 -7.83 4.47 8.18
C LEU A 10 -7.75 2.98 7.80
N ARG A 11 -7.27 2.12 8.71
CA ARG A 11 -7.29 0.67 8.49
C ARG A 11 -8.70 0.10 8.35
N SER A 12 -9.66 0.59 9.16
CA SER A 12 -11.06 0.16 9.06
C SER A 12 -11.68 0.53 7.72
N LEU A 13 -11.33 1.70 7.17
CA LEU A 13 -11.75 2.13 5.84
C LEU A 13 -11.13 1.23 4.75
N ALA A 14 -9.82 1.01 4.81
CA ALA A 14 -9.08 0.20 3.83
C ALA A 14 -9.46 -1.29 3.82
N ASN A 15 -10.09 -1.82 4.88
CA ASN A 15 -10.54 -3.21 4.91
C ASN A 15 -11.59 -3.51 3.83
N ASN A 16 -12.46 -2.54 3.53
CA ASN A 16 -13.52 -2.68 2.52
C ASN A 16 -13.04 -2.33 1.09
N THR A 17 -11.80 -1.89 0.94
CA THR A 17 -11.22 -1.53 -0.36
C THR A 17 -10.41 -2.69 -0.92
N GLU A 18 -10.50 -2.91 -2.23
CA GLU A 18 -9.63 -3.85 -2.93
C GLU A 18 -8.22 -3.30 -3.07
N SER A 19 -7.23 -4.19 -3.12
CA SER A 19 -5.84 -3.80 -3.37
C SER A 19 -5.68 -3.47 -4.84
N ILE A 20 -5.35 -2.21 -5.14
CA ILE A 20 -5.19 -1.74 -6.52
C ILE A 20 -3.76 -1.89 -7.04
N ILE A 21 -2.79 -2.10 -6.14
CA ILE A 21 -1.37 -2.30 -6.47
C ILE A 21 -0.90 -3.60 -5.81
N GLN A 22 -0.08 -4.35 -6.54
CA GLN A 22 0.51 -5.59 -6.07
C GLN A 22 2.03 -5.60 -6.27
N ILE A 23 2.78 -5.83 -5.20
CA ILE A 23 4.25 -5.88 -5.21
C ILE A 23 4.69 -7.34 -5.28
N GLY A 24 5.45 -7.67 -6.33
CA GLY A 24 5.93 -9.01 -6.62
C GLY A 24 7.43 -9.21 -6.34
N LYS A 25 8.03 -10.14 -7.07
CA LYS A 25 9.45 -10.52 -6.97
C LYS A 25 10.43 -9.35 -7.15
N ASN A 26 10.07 -8.36 -7.97
CA ASN A 26 10.91 -7.19 -8.22
C ASN A 26 10.95 -6.22 -7.03
N GLY A 27 10.12 -6.43 -6.01
CA GLY A 27 10.03 -5.56 -4.85
C GLY A 27 9.51 -4.17 -5.22
N VAL A 28 9.92 -3.18 -4.43
CA VAL A 28 9.59 -1.77 -4.66
C VAL A 28 10.60 -1.20 -5.63
N ASP A 29 10.17 -0.96 -6.87
CA ASP A 29 10.95 -0.28 -7.90
C ASP A 29 10.38 1.11 -8.21
N GLU A 30 11.05 1.89 -9.07
CA GLU A 30 10.63 3.25 -9.44
C GLU A 30 9.23 3.27 -10.08
N SER A 31 8.85 2.20 -10.79
CA SER A 31 7.53 2.09 -11.42
C SER A 31 6.44 1.92 -10.37
N VAL A 32 6.69 1.13 -9.32
CA VAL A 32 5.78 0.96 -8.18
C VAL A 32 5.64 2.28 -7.42
N ILE A 33 6.75 2.99 -7.17
CA ILE A 33 6.73 4.28 -6.48
C ILE A 33 5.86 5.28 -7.24
N LYS A 34 6.03 5.39 -8.57
CA LYS A 34 5.23 6.29 -9.40
C LYS A 34 3.74 5.94 -9.38
N GLN A 35 3.42 4.64 -9.50
CA GLN A 35 2.03 4.18 -9.42
C GLN A 35 1.39 4.45 -8.06
N VAL A 36 2.16 4.29 -6.98
CA VAL A 36 1.71 4.59 -5.62
C VAL A 36 1.40 6.08 -5.47
N ASP A 37 2.27 6.96 -5.98
CA ASP A 37 2.10 8.41 -5.89
C ASP A 37 0.87 8.90 -6.67
N GLU A 38 0.70 8.42 -7.90
CA GLU A 38 -0.47 8.74 -8.74
C GLU A 38 -1.77 8.22 -8.11
N ALA A 39 -1.76 6.97 -7.62
CA ALA A 39 -2.93 6.35 -7.00
C ALA A 39 -3.30 7.03 -5.68
N LEU A 40 -2.31 7.40 -4.87
CA LEU A 40 -2.51 8.09 -3.60
C LEU A 40 -3.04 9.51 -3.84
N THR A 41 -2.52 10.22 -4.82
CA THR A 41 -3.01 11.56 -5.20
C THR A 41 -4.47 11.52 -5.64
N ALA A 42 -4.88 10.49 -6.37
CA ALA A 42 -6.24 10.37 -6.89
C ALA A 42 -7.28 9.91 -5.84
N ARG A 43 -6.87 9.18 -4.80
CA ARG A 43 -7.79 8.46 -3.88
C ARG A 43 -7.61 8.78 -2.41
N GLU A 44 -6.53 9.47 -2.03
CA GLU A 44 -6.11 9.82 -0.65
C GLU A 44 -5.84 8.63 0.30
N LEU A 45 -6.41 7.45 0.01
CA LEU A 45 -6.20 6.19 0.69
C LEU A 45 -6.13 5.06 -0.33
N ILE A 46 -5.05 4.28 -0.26
CA ILE A 46 -4.83 3.13 -1.15
C ILE A 46 -4.50 1.89 -0.34
N LYS A 47 -4.79 0.73 -0.92
CA LYS A 47 -4.42 -0.58 -0.38
C LYS A 47 -3.49 -1.28 -1.37
N ILE A 48 -2.37 -1.76 -0.82
CA ILE A 48 -1.32 -2.45 -1.58
C ILE A 48 -1.20 -3.86 -1.01
N SER A 49 -1.03 -4.85 -1.88
CA SER A 49 -0.76 -6.23 -1.47
C SER A 49 0.65 -6.64 -1.87
N THR A 50 1.32 -7.42 -1.03
CA THR A 50 2.61 -8.03 -1.37
C THR A 50 2.42 -9.50 -1.68
N LEU A 51 2.97 -9.97 -2.79
CA LEU A 51 3.02 -11.39 -3.11
C LEU A 51 4.05 -12.11 -2.23
N LYS A 52 3.86 -13.43 -2.07
CA LYS A 52 4.76 -14.29 -1.27
C LYS A 52 6.20 -14.34 -1.80
N ASN A 53 6.41 -13.97 -3.07
CA ASN A 53 7.72 -13.93 -3.71
C ASN A 53 8.40 -12.56 -3.60
N CYS A 54 7.77 -11.58 -2.95
CA CYS A 54 8.39 -10.29 -2.67
C CYS A 54 9.59 -10.48 -1.73
N PRO A 55 10.75 -9.85 -2.01
CA PRO A 55 11.92 -9.94 -1.15
C PRO A 55 11.73 -9.26 0.21
N LEU A 56 10.69 -8.42 0.35
CA LEU A 56 10.32 -7.68 1.55
C LEU A 56 9.00 -8.19 2.14
N THR A 57 8.87 -8.17 3.45
CA THR A 57 7.58 -8.44 4.11
C THR A 57 6.62 -7.26 3.90
N SER A 58 5.30 -7.47 4.06
CA SER A 58 4.30 -6.39 3.93
C SER A 58 4.46 -5.24 4.93
N LYS A 59 5.33 -5.38 5.92
CA LYS A 59 5.66 -4.33 6.88
C LYS A 59 6.91 -3.53 6.48
N GLU A 60 7.75 -4.12 5.64
CA GLU A 60 9.03 -3.56 5.18
C GLU A 60 8.93 -2.99 3.75
N ALA A 61 7.99 -3.49 2.95
CA ALA A 61 7.58 -2.93 1.66
C ALA A 61 6.66 -1.72 1.84
#